data_AF-A0A227J3C8-F1
#
_entry.id   AF-A0A227J3C8-F1
#
_cell.length_a   1.000
_cell.length_b   1.000
_cell.length_c   1.000
_cell.angle_alpha   90.00
_cell.angle_beta   90.00
_cell.angle_gamma   90.00
#
_symmetry.space_group_name_H-M   'P 1'
#
loop_
_entity.id
_entity.type
_entity.pdbx_description
1 polymer ?
#
loop_
_entity_poly.entity_id
_entity_poly.type
_entity_poly.pdbx_seq_one_letter_code
_entity_poly.pdbx_strand_id
1 'polypeptide(L)'
;SIVGKDRLLTEEKNGRGVLVVCSHHLNLEITARIFSQFAKGYGVYRPNSNPAYEFIQHRGRTRFGHQMIDRKDVKSMLKVLKNGHRLWYLPDHDYGASH
;
A
#
# COMPACT_ATOMS: atom_id res chain seq x y z
N SER A 1 10.02 16.55 7.95
CA SER A 1 9.68 16.67 6.52
C SER A 1 9.83 15.30 5.85
N ILE A 2 9.01 14.98 4.84
CA ILE A 2 9.15 13.73 4.07
C ILE A 2 10.09 14.00 2.90
N VAL A 3 11.23 13.32 2.86
CA VAL A 3 12.18 13.43 1.74
C VAL A 3 11.58 12.73 0.50
N GLY A 4 11.63 13.38 -0.67
CA GLY A 4 11.15 12.80 -1.93
C GLY A 4 9.64 12.92 -2.20
N LYS A 5 8.89 13.58 -1.30
CA LYS A 5 7.44 13.84 -1.48
C LYS A 5 7.13 14.56 -2.79
N ASP A 6 7.93 15.57 -3.16
CA ASP A 6 7.66 16.38 -4.36
C ASP A 6 7.87 15.56 -5.64
N ARG A 7 8.85 14.66 -5.65
CA ARG A 7 9.06 13.74 -6.77
C ARG A 7 7.88 12.80 -6.93
N LEU A 8 7.40 12.21 -5.84
CA LEU A 8 6.21 11.37 -5.83
C LEU A 8 4.98 12.09 -6.39
N LEU A 9 4.72 13.33 -5.96
CA LEU A 9 3.57 14.12 -6.43
C LEU A 9 3.71 14.54 -7.90
N THR A 10 4.92 14.84 -8.37
CA THR A 10 5.17 15.17 -9.79
C THR A 10 4.94 13.96 -10.70
N GLU A 11 5.40 12.77 -10.30
CA GLU A 11 5.20 11.55 -11.07
C GLU A 11 3.71 11.17 -11.19
N GLU A 12 2.95 11.34 -10.10
CA GLU A 12 1.49 11.19 -10.12
C GLU A 12 0.82 12.18 -11.09
N LYS A 13 1.23 13.45 -11.08
CA LYS A 13 0.69 14.46 -12.01
C LYS A 13 0.98 14.13 -13.47
N ASN A 14 2.10 13.45 -13.74
CA ASN A 14 2.47 12.98 -15.07
C ASN A 14 1.74 11.69 -15.48
N GLY A 15 0.80 11.19 -14.66
CA GLY A 15 0.06 9.96 -14.92
C GLY A 15 0.93 8.70 -14.82
N ARG A 16 2.11 8.79 -14.19
CA ARG A 16 3.03 7.66 -14.02
C ARG A 16 2.79 7.01 -12.66
N GLY A 17 2.45 5.73 -12.67
CA GLY A 17 2.22 4.98 -11.43
C GLY A 17 3.51 4.87 -10.63
N VAL A 18 3.38 4.98 -9.31
CA VAL A 18 4.52 4.94 -8.39
C VAL A 18 4.40 3.71 -7.50
N LEU A 19 5.40 2.83 -7.61
CA LEU A 19 5.57 1.72 -6.68
C LEU A 19 6.37 2.21 -5.48
N VAL A 20 5.74 2.23 -4.31
CA VAL A 20 6.41 2.57 -3.06
C VAL A 20 6.78 1.29 -2.33
N VAL A 21 8.08 1.07 -2.20
CA VAL A 21 8.66 -0.10 -1.55
C VAL A 21 9.02 0.25 -0.11
N CYS A 22 8.51 -0.52 0.85
CA CYS A 22 8.83 -0.36 2.27
C CYS A 22 9.24 -1.70 2.89
N SER A 23 10.16 -1.70 3.85
CA SER A 23 10.43 -2.87 4.69
C SER A 23 9.66 -2.75 6.01
N HIS A 24 9.26 -3.88 6.59
CA HIS A 24 8.60 -4.00 7.89
C HIS A 24 9.54 -3.57 9.02
N HIS A 25 9.60 -2.27 9.28
CA HIS A 25 10.18 -1.73 10.50
C HIS A 25 9.09 -1.61 11.57
N LEU A 26 9.43 -1.75 12.85
CA LEU A 26 8.51 -1.74 14.01
C LEU A 26 7.52 -0.54 14.04
N ASN A 27 7.84 0.56 13.33
CA ASN A 27 7.02 1.76 13.17
C ASN A 27 6.06 1.74 11.96
N LEU A 28 5.78 0.57 11.38
CA LEU A 28 4.99 0.46 10.14
C LEU A 28 3.58 1.04 10.29
N GLU A 29 2.94 0.90 11.45
CA GLU A 29 1.60 1.45 11.66
C GLU A 29 1.60 2.98 11.70
N ILE A 30 2.64 3.59 12.27
CA ILE A 30 2.80 5.05 12.31
C ILE A 30 3.11 5.58 10.91
N THR A 31 4.02 4.92 10.18
CA THR A 31 4.34 5.25 8.80
C THR A 31 3.09 5.13 7.92
N ALA A 32 2.39 3.99 7.95
CA ALA A 32 1.15 3.79 7.20
C ALA A 32 0.09 4.84 7.56
N ARG A 33 -0.01 5.26 8.84
CA ARG A 33 -0.99 6.27 9.27
C ARG A 33 -0.62 7.69 8.87
N ILE A 34 0.65 8.09 8.99
CA ILE A 34 1.12 9.39 8.50
C ILE A 34 0.94 9.46 6.99
N PHE A 35 1.31 8.41 6.25
CA PHE A 35 1.09 8.35 4.81
C PHE A 35 -0.39 8.29 4.44
N SER A 36 -1.24 7.68 5.27
CA SER A 36 -2.69 7.69 5.06
C SER A 36 -3.32 9.09 5.07
N GLN A 37 -2.68 10.04 5.76
CA GLN A 37 -3.14 11.43 5.82
C GLN A 37 -2.72 12.28 4.62
N PHE A 38 -1.64 11.92 3.92
CA PHE A 38 -1.07 12.76 2.86
C PHE A 38 -1.15 12.15 1.46
N ALA A 39 -1.40 10.84 1.33
CA ALA A 39 -1.29 10.13 0.06
C ALA A 39 -2.27 8.94 -0.02
N LYS A 40 -3.54 9.21 -0.36
CA LYS A 40 -4.52 8.16 -0.68
C LYS A 40 -3.97 7.25 -1.80
N GLY A 41 -4.14 5.94 -1.67
CA GLY A 41 -3.55 4.98 -2.60
C GLY A 41 -3.90 3.53 -2.27
N TYR A 42 -3.19 2.62 -2.93
CA TYR A 42 -3.47 1.18 -2.88
C TYR A 42 -2.45 0.45 -2.02
N GLY A 43 -2.90 -0.20 -0.96
CA GLY A 43 -2.04 -0.99 -0.08
C GLY A 43 -2.13 -2.48 -0.39
N VAL A 44 -0.99 -3.14 -0.55
CA VAL A 44 -0.96 -4.60 -0.68
C VAL A 44 -0.96 -5.24 0.72
N TYR A 45 -1.84 -6.22 0.94
CA TYR A 45 -1.89 -6.93 2.22
C TYR A 45 -2.37 -8.39 2.07
N ARG A 46 -2.29 -9.14 3.16
CA ARG A 46 -2.87 -10.46 3.32
C ARG A 46 -4.01 -10.36 4.36
N PRO A 47 -5.22 -10.86 4.05
CA PRO A 47 -6.27 -10.97 5.05
C PRO A 47 -5.85 -11.85 6.25
N ASN A 48 -6.16 -11.39 7.45
CA ASN A 48 -6.02 -12.13 8.70
C ASN A 48 -7.01 -13.31 8.73
N SER A 49 -6.59 -14.43 9.32
CA SER A 49 -7.45 -15.61 9.47
C SER A 49 -8.54 -15.42 10.52
N ASN A 50 -8.39 -14.46 11.44
CA ASN A 50 -9.42 -14.12 12.43
C ASN A 50 -10.34 -13.00 11.91
N PRO A 51 -11.65 -13.26 11.74
CA PRO A 51 -12.60 -12.28 11.18
C PRO A 51 -12.72 -10.97 11.97
N ALA A 52 -12.61 -11.01 13.30
CA ALA A 52 -12.72 -9.82 14.14
C ALA A 52 -11.51 -8.89 13.93
N TYR A 53 -10.31 -9.47 13.89
CA TYR A 53 -9.09 -8.73 13.60
C TYR A 53 -9.07 -8.21 12.16
N GLU A 54 -9.54 -9.00 11.19
CA GLU A 54 -9.70 -8.56 9.80
C GLU A 54 -10.57 -7.31 9.71
N PHE A 55 -11.74 -7.33 10.35
CA PHE A 55 -12.65 -6.19 10.33
C PHE A 55 -12.00 -4.92 10.88
N ILE A 56 -11.32 -5.02 12.03
CA ILE A 56 -10.65 -3.88 12.66
C ILE A 56 -9.51 -3.37 11.76
N GLN A 57 -8.68 -4.26 11.23
CA GLN A 57 -7.53 -3.91 10.40
C GLN A 57 -7.96 -3.30 9.07
N HIS A 58 -8.88 -3.96 8.35
CA HIS A 58 -9.40 -3.50 7.08
C HIS A 58 -10.10 -2.14 7.23
N ARG A 59 -10.94 -1.97 8.26
CA ARG A 59 -11.60 -0.68 8.55
C ARG A 59 -10.57 0.40 8.90
N GLY A 60 -9.56 0.08 9.70
CA GLY A 60 -8.47 1.00 10.05
C GLY A 60 -7.72 1.53 8.83
N ARG A 61 -7.46 0.65 7.85
CA ARG A 61 -6.74 0.99 6.62
C ARG A 61 -7.61 1.72 5.60
N THR A 62 -8.89 1.36 5.46
CA THR A 62 -9.76 1.89 4.41
C THR A 62 -10.53 3.17 4.79
N ARG A 63 -10.75 3.44 6.08
CA ARG A 63 -11.60 4.57 6.55
C ARG A 63 -11.18 5.97 6.07
N PHE A 64 -9.95 6.14 5.58
CA PHE A 64 -9.44 7.41 5.06
C PHE A 64 -9.31 7.43 3.52
N GLY A 65 -9.93 6.47 2.83
CA GLY A 65 -10.00 6.42 1.37
C GLY A 65 -8.87 5.61 0.71
N HIS A 66 -8.20 4.72 1.46
CA HIS A 66 -7.31 3.73 0.86
C HIS A 66 -8.10 2.55 0.35
N GLN A 67 -7.55 1.91 -0.67
CA GLN A 67 -8.05 0.65 -1.20
C GLN A 67 -7.00 -0.42 -0.96
N MET A 68 -7.44 -1.59 -0.56
CA MET A 68 -6.53 -2.71 -0.29
C MET A 68 -6.59 -3.71 -1.44
N ILE A 69 -5.43 -4.20 -1.86
CA ILE A 69 -5.28 -5.24 -2.89
C ILE A 69 -4.70 -6.47 -2.21
N ASP A 70 -5.30 -7.62 -2.49
CA ASP A 70 -4.75 -8.89 -2.03
C ASP A 70 -3.37 -9.11 -2.65
N ARG A 71 -2.40 -9.57 -1.85
CA ARG A 71 -1.04 -9.86 -2.30
C ARG A 71 -0.95 -10.84 -3.48
N LYS A 72 -1.92 -11.73 -3.66
CA LYS A 72 -1.97 -12.70 -4.77
C LYS A 72 -2.54 -12.06 -6.05
N ASP A 73 -3.18 -10.89 -5.97
CA ASP A 73 -3.76 -10.19 -7.12
C ASP A 73 -2.76 -9.22 -7.80
N VAL A 74 -1.73 -9.81 -8.40
CA VAL A 74 -0.69 -9.08 -9.17
C VAL A 74 -1.31 -8.33 -10.36
N LYS A 75 -2.40 -8.84 -10.94
CA LYS A 75 -3.07 -8.21 -12.08
C LYS A 75 -3.65 -6.85 -11.69
N SER A 76 -4.32 -6.78 -10.55
CA SER A 76 -4.84 -5.51 -10.03
C SER A 76 -3.72 -4.55 -9.64
N MET A 77 -2.62 -5.05 -9.07
CA MET A 77 -1.43 -4.22 -8.79
C MET A 77 -0.87 -3.55 -10.04
N LEU A 78 -0.70 -4.31 -11.13
CA LEU A 78 -0.24 -3.78 -12.41
C LEU A 78 -1.24 -2.77 -13.00
N LYS A 79 -2.54 -3.03 -12.87
CA LYS A 79 -3.58 -2.10 -13.34
C LYS A 79 -3.53 -0.76 -12.60
N VAL A 80 -3.32 -0.79 -11.29
CA VAL A 80 -3.14 0.41 -10.47
C VAL A 80 -1.97 1.25 -10.95
N LEU A 81 -0.81 0.62 -11.16
CA LEU A 81 0.38 1.32 -11.66
C LEU A 81 0.17 1.88 -13.07
N LYS A 82 -0.47 1.11 -13.98
CA LYS A 82 -0.79 1.59 -15.34
C LYS A 82 -1.75 2.78 -15.35
N ASN A 83 -2.63 2.86 -14.37
CA ASN A 83 -3.57 3.98 -14.22
C ASN A 83 -2.96 5.21 -13.55
N GLY A 84 -1.65 5.25 -13.34
CA GLY A 84 -0.97 6.40 -12.73
C GLY A 84 -1.12 6.48 -11.22
N HIS A 85 -1.61 5.42 -10.57
CA HIS A 85 -1.84 5.41 -9.12
C HIS A 85 -0.64 4.87 -8.35
N ARG A 86 -0.61 5.19 -7.05
CA ARG A 86 0.37 4.68 -6.08
C ARG A 86 0.00 3.29 -5.59
N LEU A 87 0.98 2.40 -5.59
CA LEU A 87 0.89 1.08 -4.99
C LEU A 87 1.95 0.93 -3.89
N TRP A 88 1.52 0.55 -2.70
CA TRP A 88 2.39 0.29 -1.55
C TRP A 88 2.67 -1.21 -1.46
N TYR A 89 3.94 -1.58 -1.60
CA TYR A 89 4.38 -2.97 -1.61
C TYR A 89 5.50 -3.19 -0.60
N LEU A 90 5.36 -4.24 0.22
CA LEU A 90 6.35 -4.63 1.20
C LEU A 90 6.97 -5.97 0.77
N PRO A 91 8.15 -5.96 0.13
CA PRO A 91 8.76 -7.14 -0.49
C PRO A 91 9.52 -8.03 0.51
N ASP A 92 9.69 -7.58 1.75
CA ASP A 92 10.55 -8.19 2.76
C ASP A 92 9.90 -9.39 3.47
N HIS A 93 8.61 -9.61 3.26
CA HIS A 93 8.05 -10.95 3.40
C HIS A 93 8.18 -11.69 2.07
N ASP A 94 9.29 -12.41 1.90
CA ASP A 94 9.38 -13.45 0.87
C ASP A 94 8.50 -14.63 1.30
N TYR A 95 7.49 -14.95 0.48
CA TYR A 95 6.54 -16.02 0.79
C TYR A 95 6.86 -17.33 0.08
N GLY A 96 7.95 -17.39 -0.70
CA GLY A 96 8.39 -18.57 -1.42
C GLY A 96 7.37 -19.13 -2.42
N ALA A 97 7.77 -20.10 -3.22
CA ALA A 97 6.93 -20.71 -4.24
C ALA A 97 5.83 -21.65 -3.69
N SER A 98 5.67 -21.75 -2.37
CA SER A 98 4.97 -22.87 -1.72
C SER A 98 3.77 -22.51 -0.83
N HIS A 99 3.09 -21.36 -1.04
CA HIS A 99 1.86 -20.99 -0.30
C HIS A 99 0.74 -20.32 -1.12
#